data_AF-A0A2D3VWI2-F1
#
_entry.id   AF-A0A2D3VWI2-F1
#
_cell.length_a   1.000
_cell.length_b   1.000
_cell.length_c   1.000
_cell.angle_alpha   90.00
_cell.angle_beta   90.00
_cell.angle_gamma   90.00
#
_symmetry.space_group_name_H-M   'P 1'
#
loop_
_entity.id
_entity.type
_entity.pdbx_description
1 polymer ?
#
loop_
_entity_poly.entity_id
_entity_poly.type
_entity_poly.pdbx_seq_one_letter_code
_entity_poly.pdbx_strand_id
1 'polypeptide(L)'
;MTYFMGRSLFNMDIYKENKFKAIDLFAGIGGIRLGFQQAFGEDIEFVFASEIDKYARQTYYANFGEEPYGDITQIDEKKIPPHDIIMAGFPCQAFSVAGHRKGFEDTRGTLFFDV
;
A
#
# COMPACT_ATOMS: atom_id res chain seq x y z
N MET A 1 2.40 51.79 -20.09
CA MET A 1 1.17 51.47 -19.34
C MET A 1 0.63 50.16 -19.90
N THR A 2 0.85 49.07 -19.15
CA THR A 2 0.20 47.75 -19.21
C THR A 2 0.17 46.96 -20.53
N TYR A 3 1.16 46.06 -20.65
CA TYR A 3 1.01 44.72 -21.23
C TYR A 3 -0.21 44.00 -20.64
N PHE A 4 -1.10 43.46 -21.48
CA PHE A 4 -1.87 42.25 -21.17
C PHE A 4 -2.12 41.51 -22.48
N MET A 5 -1.10 40.77 -22.89
CA MET A 5 -1.15 39.76 -23.93
C MET A 5 -2.06 38.64 -23.39
N GLY A 6 -3.20 38.41 -24.05
CA GLY A 6 -4.09 37.30 -23.76
C GLY A 6 -3.34 35.99 -23.95
N ARG A 7 -2.82 35.42 -22.85
CA ARG A 7 -2.42 34.02 -22.78
C ARG A 7 -3.67 33.19 -22.60
N SER A 8 -4.28 32.91 -23.75
CA SER A 8 -5.05 31.71 -24.03
C SER A 8 -4.40 30.47 -23.38
N LEU A 9 -5.12 29.85 -22.43
CA LEU A 9 -5.48 28.42 -22.41
C LEU A 9 -4.42 27.38 -22.81
N PHE A 10 -3.15 27.56 -22.47
CA PHE A 10 -2.13 26.52 -22.63
C PHE A 10 -1.45 26.22 -21.30
N ASN A 11 -1.55 24.94 -20.90
CA ASN A 11 -0.82 24.25 -19.82
C ASN A 11 -1.40 24.33 -18.40
N MET A 12 -2.67 23.94 -18.21
CA MET A 12 -3.10 23.42 -16.88
C MET A 12 -3.76 22.03 -16.93
N ASP A 13 -3.88 21.43 -18.11
CA ASP A 13 -4.46 20.09 -18.31
C ASP A 13 -3.42 19.00 -18.66
N ILE A 14 -2.12 19.33 -18.73
CA ILE A 14 -1.08 18.37 -19.18
C ILE A 14 -0.51 17.49 -18.05
N TYR A 15 -0.95 17.66 -16.79
CA TYR A 15 -0.43 16.88 -15.65
C TYR A 15 -1.47 16.02 -14.91
N LYS A 16 -2.63 15.72 -15.51
CA LYS A 16 -3.71 14.99 -14.82
C LYS A 16 -3.93 13.56 -15.33
N GLU A 17 -2.88 12.75 -15.42
CA GLU A 17 -2.99 11.38 -15.97
C GLU A 17 -2.15 10.29 -15.27
N ASN A 18 -1.87 10.38 -13.96
CA ASN A 18 -1.47 9.16 -13.24
C ASN A 18 -2.05 9.14 -11.83
N LYS A 19 -2.94 8.17 -11.58
CA LYS A 19 -3.29 7.76 -10.21
C LYS A 19 -2.03 7.17 -9.57
N PHE A 20 -1.80 7.44 -8.29
CA PHE A 20 -0.77 6.74 -7.54
C PHE A 20 -1.11 5.26 -7.48
N LYS A 21 -0.14 4.40 -7.80
CA LYS A 21 -0.28 2.96 -7.63
C LYS A 21 0.27 2.54 -6.28
N ALA A 22 -0.57 1.93 -5.47
CA ALA A 22 -0.20 1.47 -4.14
C ALA A 22 -0.24 -0.05 -4.02
N ILE A 23 0.68 -0.61 -3.25
CA ILE A 23 0.66 -1.99 -2.80
C ILE A 23 0.46 -2.07 -1.29
N ASP A 24 -0.22 -3.11 -0.82
CA ASP A 24 -0.60 -3.32 0.58
C ASP A 24 0.00 -4.62 1.12
N LEU A 25 1.19 -4.54 1.71
CA LEU A 25 1.91 -5.67 2.30
C LEU A 25 1.54 -5.82 3.77
N PHE A 26 1.36 -7.07 4.21
CA PHE A 26 0.81 -7.36 5.55
C PHE A 26 -0.53 -6.64 5.75
N ALA A 27 -1.40 -6.79 4.74
CA ALA A 27 -2.60 -5.96 4.57
C ALA A 27 -3.59 -6.08 5.74
N GLY A 28 -3.53 -7.19 6.50
CA GLY A 28 -4.49 -7.51 7.54
C GLY A 28 -5.91 -7.46 6.99
N ILE A 29 -6.78 -6.75 7.68
CA ILE A 29 -8.17 -6.51 7.24
C ILE A 29 -8.32 -5.28 6.33
N GLY A 30 -7.21 -4.65 5.91
CA GLY A 30 -7.17 -3.51 4.99
C GLY A 30 -7.37 -2.13 5.62
N GLY A 31 -6.97 -1.98 6.90
CA GLY A 31 -7.10 -0.70 7.61
C GLY A 31 -6.29 0.44 7.00
N ILE A 32 -5.05 0.16 6.57
CA ILE A 32 -4.17 1.18 5.94
C ILE A 32 -4.73 1.57 4.57
N ARG A 33 -5.07 0.57 3.74
CA ARG A 33 -5.78 0.78 2.45
C ARG A 33 -6.99 1.69 2.61
N LEU A 34 -7.88 1.40 3.57
CA LEU A 34 -9.09 2.20 3.77
C LEU A 34 -8.75 3.67 4.07
N GLY A 35 -7.74 3.93 4.90
CA GLY A 35 -7.26 5.28 5.18
C GLY A 35 -6.74 5.99 3.92
N PHE A 36 -5.94 5.31 3.11
CA PHE A 36 -5.44 5.86 1.84
C PHE A 36 -6.57 6.10 0.84
N GLN A 37 -7.51 5.17 0.71
CA GLN A 37 -8.67 5.33 -0.17
C GLN A 37 -9.52 6.54 0.24
N GLN A 38 -9.68 6.81 1.54
CA GLN A 38 -10.37 8.01 2.03
C GLN A 38 -9.58 9.30 1.80
N ALA A 39 -8.25 9.26 1.90
CA ALA A 39 -7.40 10.44 1.75
C ALA A 39 -7.19 10.86 0.28
N PHE A 40 -7.00 9.89 -0.61
CA PHE A 40 -6.68 10.13 -2.03
C PHE A 40 -7.88 9.97 -2.96
N GLY A 41 -8.94 9.28 -2.54
CA GLY A 41 -10.13 9.07 -3.36
C GLY A 41 -9.79 8.42 -4.71
N GLU A 42 -10.16 9.08 -5.80
CA GLU A 42 -9.90 8.60 -7.16
C GLU A 42 -8.44 8.74 -7.61
N ASP A 43 -7.60 9.47 -6.87
CA ASP A 43 -6.20 9.72 -7.23
C ASP A 43 -5.26 8.56 -6.83
N ILE A 44 -5.80 7.45 -6.29
CA ILE A 44 -5.05 6.24 -5.94
C ILE A 44 -5.69 4.98 -6.54
N GLU A 45 -4.85 4.03 -6.90
CA GLU A 45 -5.20 2.70 -7.38
C GLU A 45 -4.42 1.66 -6.56
N PHE A 46 -5.11 0.67 -5.99
CA PHE A 46 -4.47 -0.43 -5.27
C PHE A 46 -4.24 -1.59 -6.25
N VAL A 47 -2.98 -1.90 -6.52
CA VAL A 47 -2.59 -2.84 -7.59
C VAL A 47 -2.12 -4.20 -7.07
N PHE A 48 -1.88 -4.31 -5.75
CA PHE A 48 -1.43 -5.53 -5.11
C PHE A 48 -1.71 -5.50 -3.60
N ALA A 49 -2.04 -6.65 -3.02
CA ALA A 49 -2.14 -6.83 -1.58
C ALA A 49 -1.63 -8.22 -1.18
N SER A 50 -0.94 -8.35 -0.05
CA SER A 50 -0.50 -9.63 0.52
C SER A 50 -0.84 -9.72 2.01
N GLU A 51 -1.42 -10.85 2.40
CA GLU A 51 -1.76 -11.20 3.78
C GLU A 51 -1.74 -12.72 3.93
N ILE A 52 -1.10 -13.23 4.98
CA ILE A 52 -0.95 -14.67 5.22
C ILE A 52 -2.12 -15.25 6.03
N ASP A 53 -2.73 -14.45 6.91
CA ASP A 53 -3.82 -14.90 7.76
C ASP A 53 -5.12 -15.08 6.98
N LYS A 54 -5.66 -16.31 7.05
CA LYS A 54 -6.87 -16.70 6.33
C LYS A 54 -8.08 -15.81 6.67
N TYR A 55 -8.28 -15.45 7.94
CA TYR A 55 -9.46 -14.70 8.37
C TYR A 55 -9.35 -13.22 8.02
N ALA A 56 -8.14 -12.68 8.08
CA ALA A 56 -7.82 -11.34 7.60
C ALA A 56 -8.11 -11.22 6.10
N ARG A 57 -7.65 -12.17 5.28
CA ARG A 57 -7.95 -12.24 3.84
C ARG A 57 -9.45 -12.29 3.55
N GLN A 58 -10.20 -13.12 4.29
CA GLN A 58 -11.66 -13.19 4.14
C GLN A 58 -12.34 -11.84 4.43
N THR A 59 -11.89 -11.16 5.47
CA THR A 59 -12.40 -9.84 5.84
C THR A 59 -12.02 -8.79 4.80
N TYR A 60 -10.78 -8.83 4.30
CA TYR A 60 -10.31 -7.95 3.24
C TYR A 60 -11.17 -8.11 1.97
N TYR A 61 -11.36 -9.36 1.53
CA TYR A 61 -12.21 -9.67 0.38
C TYR A 61 -13.65 -9.18 0.58
N ALA A 62 -14.22 -9.37 1.77
CA ALA A 62 -15.58 -8.90 2.07
C ALA A 62 -15.73 -7.37 1.97
N ASN A 63 -14.65 -6.61 2.22
CA ASN A 63 -14.68 -5.14 2.17
C ASN A 63 -14.30 -4.56 0.80
N PHE A 64 -13.37 -5.20 0.08
CA PHE A 64 -12.77 -4.63 -1.14
C PHE A 64 -13.03 -5.46 -2.42
N GLY A 65 -13.57 -6.67 -2.31
CA GLY A 65 -13.79 -7.56 -3.45
C GLY A 65 -12.51 -8.15 -4.06
N GLU A 66 -11.36 -7.88 -3.43
CA GLU A 66 -10.04 -8.34 -3.86
C GLU A 66 -9.50 -9.33 -2.83
N GLU A 67 -8.97 -10.46 -3.29
CA GLU A 67 -8.36 -11.44 -2.40
C GLU A 67 -6.85 -11.17 -2.33
N PRO A 68 -6.29 -10.82 -1.15
CA PRO A 68 -4.85 -10.64 -1.01
C PRO A 68 -4.11 -11.94 -1.36
N TYR A 69 -2.93 -11.80 -1.94
CA TYR A 69 -1.97 -12.87 -2.08
C TYR A 69 -1.55 -13.39 -0.68
N GLY A 70 -1.05 -14.62 -0.62
CA GLY A 70 -0.65 -15.26 0.64
C GLY A 70 0.66 -14.71 1.21
N ASP A 71 1.48 -15.62 1.72
CA ASP A 71 2.80 -15.33 2.29
C ASP A 71 3.71 -14.58 1.31
N ILE A 72 4.06 -13.32 1.66
CA ILE A 72 4.90 -12.44 0.82
C ILE A 72 6.29 -13.02 0.56
N THR A 73 6.83 -13.82 1.49
CA THR A 73 8.16 -14.44 1.37
C THR A 73 8.25 -15.50 0.26
N GLN A 74 7.09 -15.92 -0.27
CA GLN A 74 6.99 -16.91 -1.35
C GLN A 74 6.67 -16.26 -2.71
N ILE A 75 6.54 -14.93 -2.76
CA ILE A 75 6.20 -14.18 -3.96
C ILE A 75 7.50 -13.63 -4.57
N ASP A 76 7.77 -13.99 -5.82
CA ASP A 76 8.87 -13.42 -6.60
C ASP A 76 8.64 -11.91 -6.79
N GLU A 77 9.56 -11.08 -6.32
CA GLU A 77 9.42 -9.62 -6.33
C GLU A 77 9.19 -9.06 -7.74
N LYS A 78 9.68 -9.76 -8.77
CA LYS A 78 9.51 -9.36 -10.18
C LYS A 78 8.08 -9.51 -10.69
N LYS A 79 7.23 -10.22 -9.94
CA LYS A 79 5.80 -10.39 -10.26
C LYS A 79 4.92 -9.33 -9.61
N ILE A 80 5.45 -8.52 -8.70
CA ILE A 80 4.72 -7.43 -8.08
C ILE A 80 4.56 -6.31 -9.13
N PRO A 81 3.32 -5.82 -9.40
CA PRO A 81 3.10 -4.75 -10.37
C PRO A 81 3.90 -3.49 -10.04
N PRO A 82 4.30 -2.68 -11.06
CA PRO A 82 4.90 -1.37 -10.82
C PRO A 82 4.00 -0.50 -9.94
N HIS A 83 4.60 0.14 -8.95
CA HIS A 83 3.90 0.92 -7.94
C HIS A 83 4.73 2.11 -7.46
N ASP A 84 4.05 3.11 -6.92
CA ASP A 84 4.62 4.36 -6.41
C ASP A 84 4.69 4.36 -4.88
N ILE A 85 3.76 3.64 -4.22
CA ILE A 85 3.59 3.64 -2.77
C ILE A 85 3.59 2.19 -2.25
N ILE A 86 4.42 1.93 -1.24
CA ILE A 86 4.38 0.70 -0.45
C ILE A 86 3.74 1.01 0.89
N MET A 87 2.62 0.35 1.18
CA MET A 87 2.04 0.29 2.52
C MET A 87 2.46 -1.04 3.13
N ALA A 88 3.10 -1.02 4.30
CA ALA A 88 3.56 -2.24 4.96
C ALA A 88 3.20 -2.21 6.45
N GLY A 89 2.14 -2.95 6.82
CA GLY A 89 1.70 -3.13 8.20
C GLY A 89 2.47 -4.22 8.95
N PHE A 90 3.80 -4.29 8.78
CA PHE A 90 4.58 -5.44 9.23
C PHE A 90 4.46 -5.70 10.76
N PRO A 91 4.59 -6.96 11.22
CA PRO A 91 4.28 -7.33 12.60
C PRO A 91 5.13 -6.57 13.63
N CYS A 92 4.47 -5.77 14.48
CA CYS A 92 5.15 -4.99 15.52
C CYS A 92 5.48 -5.80 16.80
N GLN A 93 5.05 -7.06 16.89
CA GLN A 93 5.16 -7.91 18.10
C GLN A 93 6.60 -8.10 18.57
N ALA A 94 7.55 -8.16 17.64
CA ALA A 94 8.97 -8.31 17.93
C ALA A 94 9.59 -7.04 18.55
N PHE A 95 8.97 -5.88 18.34
CA PHE A 95 9.46 -4.55 18.73
C PHE A 95 8.62 -3.89 19.84
N SER A 96 7.41 -4.39 20.10
CA SER A 96 6.49 -3.84 21.09
C SER A 96 6.95 -4.04 22.53
N VAL A 97 6.68 -3.05 23.38
CA VAL A 97 6.89 -3.12 24.85
C VAL A 97 6.06 -4.21 25.52
N ALA A 98 4.91 -4.55 24.94
CA ALA A 98 4.07 -5.65 25.42
C ALA A 98 4.53 -7.04 24.93
N GLY A 99 5.56 -7.10 24.08
CA GLY A 99 6.19 -8.34 23.61
C GLY A 99 7.55 -8.60 24.28
N HIS A 100 8.23 -9.66 23.86
CA HIS A 100 9.54 -10.04 24.42
C HIS A 100 10.72 -9.19 23.91
N ARG A 101 10.47 -8.18 23.06
CA ARG A 101 11.49 -7.28 22.47
C ARG A 101 12.70 -8.02 21.87
N LYS A 102 12.46 -9.16 21.23
CA LYS A 102 13.52 -9.94 20.60
C LYS A 102 14.01 -9.32 19.28
N GLY A 103 13.35 -8.27 18.78
CA GLY A 103 13.77 -7.56 17.58
C GLY A 103 13.90 -8.51 16.39
N PHE A 104 15.04 -8.47 15.71
CA PHE A 104 15.33 -9.32 14.55
C PHE A 104 15.65 -10.79 14.90
N GLU A 105 15.79 -11.15 16.18
CA GLU A 105 15.95 -12.55 16.60
C GLU A 105 14.61 -13.32 16.66
N ASP A 106 13.48 -12.61 16.49
CA ASP A 106 12.16 -13.21 16.26
C ASP A 106 11.95 -13.36 14.75
N THR A 107 11.48 -14.52 14.29
CA THR A 107 11.19 -14.77 12.87
C THR A 107 10.14 -13.81 12.29
N ARG A 108 9.32 -13.18 13.14
CA ARG A 108 8.38 -12.12 12.73
C ARG A 108 9.03 -10.75 12.59
N GLY A 109 10.20 -10.54 13.20
CA GLY A 109 10.99 -9.31 13.11
C GLY A 109 11.84 -9.22 11.84
N THR A 110 12.12 -10.35 11.19
CA THR A 110 12.84 -10.38 9.90
C THR A 110 11.95 -10.00 8.71
N LEU A 111 10.63 -10.02 8.86
CA LEU A 111 9.67 -9.68 7.81
C LEU A 111 9.79 -8.22 7.30
N PHE A 112 10.51 -7.37 8.02
CA PHE A 112 10.91 -6.05 7.51
C PHE A 112 11.82 -6.14 6.28
N PHE A 113 12.64 -7.19 6.13
CA PHE A 113 13.53 -7.37 4.99
C PHE A 113 12.81 -7.83 3.72
N ASP A 114 11.54 -8.23 3.84
CA ASP A 114 10.67 -8.68 2.74
C ASP A 114 9.70 -7.57 2.28
N VAL A 115 9.90 -6.33 2.76
CA VAL A 115 9.18 -5.11 2.35
C VAL A 115 9.87 -4.44 1.17
#